data_AF-A0A1D6IIU8-F1
#
_entry.id   AF-A0A1D6IIU8-F1
#
_cell.length_a   1.000
_cell.length_b   1.000
_cell.length_c   1.000
_cell.angle_alpha   90.00
_cell.angle_beta   90.00
_cell.angle_gamma   90.00
#
_symmetry.space_group_name_H-M   'P 1'
#
loop_
_entity.id
_entity.type
_entity.pdbx_description
1 polymer ?
#
loop_
_entity_poly.entity_id
_entity_poly.type
_entity_poly.pdbx_seq_one_letter_code
_entity_poly.pdbx_strand_id
1 'polypeptide(L)' 'MLIEKRARFHPRELCSYCKSKLWNMFQENMIPRSASARLGAYDDSVEYFVCLNGHVIGLGTLLPLSDSEEAADE' A
#
# COMPACT_ATOMS: atom_id res chain seq x y z
N MET A 1 5.52 10.68 -12.23
CA MET A 1 4.19 10.16 -11.80
C MET A 1 3.76 8.96 -12.66
N LEU A 2 2.82 8.12 -12.20
CA LEU A 2 2.36 6.90 -12.89
C LEU A 2 1.95 7.13 -14.36
N ILE A 3 1.27 8.25 -14.63
CA ILE A 3 0.84 8.64 -15.97
C ILE A 3 2.05 8.94 -16.87
N GLU A 4 3.02 9.70 -16.37
CA GLU A 4 4.26 10.04 -17.11
C GLU A 4 5.11 8.79 -17.37
N LYS A 5 5.12 7.84 -16.42
CA LYS A 5 5.77 6.53 -16.56
C LYS A 5 5.06 5.61 -17.55
N ARG A 6 3.85 5.96 -18.00
CA ARG A 6 2.96 5.08 -18.77
C ARG A 6 2.76 3.72 -18.08
N ALA A 7 2.66 3.76 -16.75
CA ALA A 7 2.46 2.58 -15.93
C ALA A 7 1.22 1.82 -16.39
N ARG A 8 1.34 0.50 -16.53
CA ARG A 8 0.21 -0.33 -16.96
C ARG A 8 -0.76 -0.49 -15.80
N PHE A 9 -2.05 -0.50 -16.12
CA PHE A 9 -3.05 -0.91 -15.15
C PHE A 9 -2.86 -2.38 -14.79
N HIS A 10 -3.26 -2.71 -13.57
CA HIS A 10 -3.39 -4.08 -13.13
C HIS A 10 -4.33 -4.84 -14.10
N PRO A 11 -3.94 -6.06 -14.54
CA PRO A 11 -4.61 -6.72 -15.66
C PRO A 11 -6.02 -7.20 -15.33
N ARG A 12 -6.33 -7.45 -14.05
CA ARG A 12 -7.58 -8.10 -13.62
C ARG A 12 -8.34 -7.30 -12.57
N GLU A 13 -7.66 -6.94 -11.49
CA GLU A 13 -8.27 -6.19 -10.39
C GLU A 13 -8.81 -4.80 -10.79
N LEU A 14 -9.90 -4.42 -10.13
CA LEU A 14 -10.56 -3.12 -10.21
C LEU A 14 -10.67 -2.51 -8.80
N CYS A 15 -10.78 -1.19 -8.72
CA CYS A 15 -10.92 -0.49 -7.44
C CYS A 15 -12.13 -1.04 -6.67
N SER A 16 -11.92 -1.48 -5.43
CA SER A 16 -12.98 -2.03 -4.57
C SER A 16 -14.14 -1.04 -4.39
N TYR A 17 -13.85 0.27 -4.33
CA TYR A 17 -14.82 1.35 -4.15
C TYR A 17 -15.56 1.74 -5.44
N CYS A 18 -14.85 2.21 -6.46
CA CYS A 18 -15.47 2.81 -7.66
C CYS A 18 -15.39 1.96 -8.93
N LYS A 19 -14.82 0.74 -8.85
CA LYS A 19 -14.65 -0.20 -9.97
C LYS A 19 -13.79 0.32 -11.15
N SER A 20 -13.13 1.46 -11.00
CA SER A 20 -12.19 1.98 -12.00
C SER A 20 -10.89 1.16 -12.04
N LYS A 21 -10.13 1.29 -13.15
CA LYS A 21 -8.81 0.65 -13.30
C LYS A 21 -7.84 1.16 -12.23
N LEU A 22 -6.93 0.27 -11.82
CA LEU A 22 -5.93 0.53 -10.78
C LEU A 22 -4.51 0.27 -11.26
N TRP A 23 -3.57 1.03 -10.74
CA TRP A 23 -2.14 0.78 -10.88
C TRP A 23 -1.62 0.05 -9.65
N ASN A 24 -0.67 -0.85 -9.86
CA ASN A 24 0.15 -1.43 -8.80
C ASN A 24 1.36 -0.50 -8.58
N MET A 25 1.46 0.13 -7.40
CA MET A 25 2.54 1.05 -7.09
C MET A 25 3.86 0.34 -6.73
N PHE A 26 3.79 -0.93 -6.31
CA PHE A 26 4.97 -1.78 -6.07
C PHE A 26 5.74 -2.02 -7.38
N GLN A 27 5.02 -2.44 -8.44
CA GLN A 27 5.61 -2.71 -9.76
C GLN A 27 6.30 -1.47 -10.37
N GLU A 28 5.87 -0.27 -9.97
CA GLU A 28 6.41 1.00 -10.47
C GLU A 28 7.49 1.61 -9.57
N ASN A 29 7.90 0.90 -8.52
CA ASN A 29 8.84 1.33 -7.48
C ASN A 29 8.42 2.69 -6.86
N MET A 30 7.14 2.78 -6.47
CA MET A 30 6.53 4.00 -5.93
C MET A 30 6.05 3.85 -4.48
N ILE A 31 6.35 2.72 -3.81
CA ILE A 31 6.04 2.55 -2.39
C ILE A 31 7.00 3.41 -1.55
N PRO A 32 6.49 4.22 -0.60
CA PRO A 32 7.35 4.98 0.31
C PRO A 32 8.24 4.03 1.12
N ARG A 33 9.54 4.33 1.20
CA ARG A 33 10.50 3.50 1.96
C ARG A 33 10.14 3.34 3.44
N SER A 34 9.46 4.33 4.01
CA SER A 34 9.01 4.31 5.40
C SER A 34 7.65 3.63 5.60
N ALA A 35 7.04 3.05 4.57
CA ALA A 35 5.67 2.52 4.66
C ALA A 35 5.57 1.37 5.66
N SER A 36 6.43 0.35 5.53
CA SER A 36 6.45 -0.79 6.47
C SER A 36 6.65 -0.34 7.91
N ALA A 37 7.66 0.50 8.16
CA ALA A 37 7.94 1.02 9.50
C ALA A 37 6.75 1.79 10.10
N ARG A 38 6.10 2.66 9.32
CA ARG A 38 4.95 3.46 9.80
C ARG A 38 3.69 2.64 10.04
N LEU A 39 3.55 1.51 9.33
CA LEU A 39 2.42 0.60 9.50
C LEU A 39 2.71 -0.50 10.54
N GLY A 40 3.93 -0.58 11.07
CA GLY A 40 4.35 -1.74 11.89
C GLY A 40 4.24 -3.04 11.10
N ALA A 41 4.54 -3.02 9.80
CA ALA A 41 4.53 -4.19 8.93
C ALA A 41 5.94 -4.74 8.72
N TYR A 42 6.04 -5.99 8.27
CA TYR A 42 7.33 -6.53 7.84
C TYR A 42 7.91 -5.71 6.67
N ASP A 43 9.23 -5.74 6.54
CA ASP A 43 9.91 -5.13 5.40
C ASP A 43 9.42 -5.78 4.09
N ASP A 44 9.20 -4.95 3.07
CA ASP A 44 8.68 -5.34 1.75
C ASP A 44 7.33 -6.10 1.76
N SER A 45 6.60 -6.09 2.88
CA SER A 45 5.30 -6.76 3.00
C SER A 45 4.11 -5.83 2.83
N VAL A 46 4.31 -4.65 2.24
CA VAL A 46 3.26 -3.65 1.99
C VAL A 46 3.07 -3.48 0.50
N GLU A 47 1.82 -3.60 0.05
CA GLU A 47 1.42 -3.33 -1.33
C GLU A 47 0.47 -2.15 -1.37
N TYR A 48 0.67 -1.26 -2.34
CA TYR A 48 -0.22 -0.13 -2.60
C TYR A 48 -0.75 -0.16 -4.02
N PHE A 49 -2.03 0.19 -4.13
CA PHE A 49 -2.72 0.37 -5.39
C PHE A 49 -3.41 1.72 -5.40
N VAL A 50 -3.46 2.37 -6.56
CA VAL A 50 -4.20 3.61 -6.74
C VAL A 50 -5.06 3.52 -7.99
N CYS A 51 -6.33 3.91 -7.91
CA CYS A 51 -7.22 3.92 -9.06
C CYS A 51 -7.18 5.26 -9.82
N LEU A 52 -7.71 5.27 -11.04
CA LEU A 52 -7.83 6.49 -11.86
C LEU A 52 -8.54 7.65 -11.15
N ASN A 53 -9.43 7.35 -10.20
CA ASN A 53 -10.21 8.36 -9.47
C ASN A 53 -9.53 8.77 -8.15
N GLY A 54 -8.34 8.25 -7.83
CA GLY A 54 -7.55 8.66 -6.67
C GLY A 54 -7.79 7.88 -5.37
N HIS A 55 -8.60 6.82 -5.36
CA HIS A 55 -8.67 5.94 -4.19
C HIS A 55 -7.36 5.17 -4.04
N VAL A 56 -6.76 5.24 -2.85
CA VAL A 56 -5.57 4.47 -2.47
C VAL A 56 -6.00 3.28 -1.62
N ILE A 57 -5.53 2.10 -2.01
CA ILE A 57 -5.80 0.82 -1.33
C ILE A 57 -4.46 0.25 -0.90
N GLY A 58 -4.34 -0.15 0.36
CA GLY A 58 -3.15 -0.78 0.92
C GLY A 58 -3.45 -2.17 1.43
N LEU A 59 -2.49 -3.08 1.26
CA LEU A 59 -2.46 -4.40 1.88
C LEU A 59 -1.12 -4.53 2.61
N GLY A 60 -1.12 -5.12 3.80
CA GLY A 60 0.10 -5.26 4.58
C GLY A 60 0.03 -6.43 5.55
N THR A 61 1.15 -7.13 5.71
CA THR A 61 1.33 -8.10 6.80
C THR A 61 1.92 -7.39 8.01
N LEU A 62 1.09 -7.17 9.02
CA LEU A 62 1.51 -6.50 10.25
C LEU A 62 2.43 -7.40 11.08
N LEU A 63 3.37 -6.78 11.78
CA LEU A 63 4.13 -7.43 12.83
C LEU A 63 3.16 -7.88 13.93
N PRO A 64 3.40 -9.04 14.55
CA PRO A 64 2.60 -9.47 15.68
C PRO A 64 2.71 -8.45 16.81
N LEU A 65 1.57 -8.10 17.40
CA LEU A 65 1.55 -7.32 18.62
C LEU A 65 2.15 -8.17 19.74
N SER A 66 3.18 -7.67 20.41
CA SER A 66 3.71 -8.31 21.61
C SER A 66 2.92 -7.82 22.82
N ASP A 67 2.47 -8.75 23.68
CA ASP A 67 1.81 -8.41 24.96
C ASP A 67 2.72 -7.63 25.94
N SER A 68 3.98 -7.39 25.59
CA SER A 68 4.97 -6.66 26.40
C SER A 68 5.00 -5.15 26.17
N GLU A 69 4.04 -4.57 25.45
CA GLU A 69 3.86 -3.12 25.41
C GLU A 69 3.17 -2.66 26.69
N GLU A 70 3.94 -2.45 27.75
CA GLU A 70 3.56 -1.50 28.80
C GLU A 70 3.31 -0.17 28.10
N ALA A 71 2.04 0.20 27.95
CA ALA A 71 1.66 1.52 27.48
C ALA A 71 2.43 2.54 28.34
N ALA A 72 3.29 3.34 27.71
CA ALA A 72 3.97 4.40 28.41
C ALA A 72 2.88 5.33 28.97
N ASP A 73 2.68 5.28 30.29
CA ASP A 73 1.76 6.16 31.00
C ASP A 73 2.14 7.62 30.67
N GLU A 74 1.18 8.38 30.12
CA GLU A 74 1.26 9.85 29.99
C GLU A 74 1.15 10.55 31.35
#